data_AF-A0A1Z4V2J8-F1
#
_entry.id   AF-A0A1Z4V2J8-F1
#
_cell.length_a   1.000
_cell.length_b   1.000
_cell.length_c   1.000
_cell.angle_alpha   90.00
_cell.angle_beta   90.00
_cell.angle_gamma   90.00
#
_symmetry.space_group_name_H-M   'P 1'
#
loop_
_entity.id
_entity.type
_entity.pdbx_description
1 polymer ?
#
loop_
_entity_poly.entity_id
_entity_poly.type
_entity_poly.pdbx_seq_one_letter_code
_entity_poly.pdbx_strand_id
1 'polypeptide(L)'
;MLYLAQVHKNDFLDQYQLRLLARQESENFWLTISEETLILLGKGNTTSNNLLVLVKLSSTGEIETIEDATDWIINLVEVYLSTGITPEFLKEQAVKMENWQQSLTLQNQDLARRSLELEARREQIEALEEKYQNYDLHD
;
A
#
# COMPACT_ATOMS: atom_id res chain seq x y z
N MET A 1 10.09 -18.66 -9.35
CA MET A 1 10.00 -17.27 -8.87
C MET A 1 10.50 -16.34 -9.96
N LEU A 2 9.86 -15.18 -10.16
CA LEU A 2 10.24 -14.22 -11.20
C LEU A 2 11.19 -13.17 -10.63
N TYR A 3 12.21 -12.80 -11.41
CA TYR A 3 13.23 -11.84 -11.04
C TYR A 3 13.43 -10.82 -12.15
N LEU A 4 13.72 -9.58 -11.77
CA LEU A 4 14.19 -8.54 -12.68
C LEU A 4 15.71 -8.56 -12.58
N ALA A 5 16.38 -8.73 -13.71
CA ALA A 5 17.82 -8.81 -13.77
C ALA A 5 18.36 -7.88 -14.86
N GLN A 6 19.61 -7.46 -14.68
CA GLN A 6 20.37 -6.76 -15.71
C GLN A 6 21.43 -7.69 -16.27
N VAL A 7 21.52 -7.75 -17.60
CA VAL A 7 22.61 -8.42 -18.31
C VAL A 7 23.86 -7.58 -18.18
N HIS A 8 24.94 -8.17 -17.69
CA HIS A 8 26.23 -7.55 -17.56
C HIS A 8 27.28 -8.41 -18.28
N LYS A 9 28.12 -7.82 -19.12
CA LYS A 9 29.27 -8.51 -19.69
C LYS A 9 30.43 -8.45 -18.71
N ASN A 10 30.93 -9.60 -18.28
CA ASN A 10 32.13 -9.68 -17.48
C ASN A 10 33.36 -9.70 -18.40
N ASP A 11 34.13 -8.62 -18.39
CA ASP A 11 35.33 -8.47 -19.22
C ASP A 11 36.44 -9.47 -18.87
N PHE A 12 36.49 -9.96 -17.63
CA PHE A 12 37.51 -10.92 -17.18
C PHE A 12 37.25 -12.35 -17.66
N LEU A 13 35.98 -12.75 -17.72
CA LEU A 13 35.58 -14.11 -18.09
C LEU A 13 35.11 -14.23 -19.55
N ASP A 14 35.03 -13.10 -20.27
CA ASP A 14 34.42 -12.94 -21.59
C ASP A 14 33.06 -13.66 -21.68
N GLN A 15 32.27 -13.52 -20.62
CA GLN A 15 30.97 -14.17 -20.44
C GLN A 15 29.93 -13.18 -19.96
N TYR A 16 28.67 -13.44 -20.31
CA TYR A 16 27.55 -12.66 -19.80
C TYR A 16 27.10 -13.21 -18.45
N GLN A 17 26.76 -12.30 -17.53
CA GLN A 17 26.20 -12.61 -16.22
C GLN A 17 24.90 -11.82 -16.01
N LEU A 18 23.96 -12.39 -15.27
CA LEU A 18 22.73 -11.74 -14.84
C LEU A 18 22.94 -11.20 -13.44
N ARG A 19 22.81 -9.89 -13.27
CA ARG A 19 22.71 -9.26 -11.96
C ARG A 19 21.25 -9.18 -11.56
N LEU A 20 20.84 -9.92 -10.54
CA LEU A 20 19.48 -9.82 -10.02
C LEU A 20 19.31 -8.46 -9.31
N LEU A 21 18.24 -7.74 -9.65
CA LEU A 21 17.93 -6.40 -9.13
C LEU A 21 16.69 -6.42 -8.23
N ALA A 22 15.67 -7.20 -8.61
CA ALA A 22 14.46 -7.33 -7.83
C ALA A 22 13.86 -8.74 -7.99
N ARG A 23 13.04 -9.15 -7.02
CA ARG A 23 12.27 -10.40 -7.05
C ARG A 23 10.79 -10.12 -6.86
N GLN A 24 9.96 -10.88 -7.56
CA GLN A 24 8.52 -10.84 -7.40
C GLN A 24 8.10 -11.70 -6.20
N GLU A 25 7.46 -11.08 -5.22
CA GLU A 25 6.83 -11.75 -4.08
C GLU A 25 5.35 -12.04 -4.37
N SER A 26 4.66 -11.11 -5.05
CA SER A 26 3.29 -11.27 -5.52
C SER A 26 3.06 -10.45 -6.80
N GLU A 27 1.89 -10.59 -7.41
CA GLU A 27 1.56 -10.01 -8.72
C GLU A 27 2.00 -8.54 -8.88
N ASN A 28 1.76 -7.73 -7.85
CA ASN A 28 2.06 -6.29 -7.79
C ASN A 28 3.09 -5.92 -6.72
N PHE A 29 3.81 -6.90 -6.16
CA PHE A 29 4.76 -6.66 -5.08
C PHE A 29 6.13 -7.23 -5.42
N TRP A 30 7.10 -6.32 -5.50
CA TRP A 30 8.49 -6.62 -5.82
C TRP A 30 9.39 -6.12 -4.70
N LEU A 31 10.40 -6.91 -4.37
CA LEU A 31 11.45 -6.55 -3.43
C LEU A 31 12.76 -6.34 -4.16
N THR A 32 13.45 -5.24 -3.86
CA THR A 32 14.80 -5.00 -4.38
C THR A 32 15.79 -5.91 -3.68
N ILE A 33 16.73 -6.45 -4.46
CA ILE A 33 17.82 -7.30 -3.97
C ILE A 33 19.02 -6.38 -3.81
N SER A 34 19.41 -6.12 -2.57
CA SER A 34 20.58 -5.27 -2.26
C SER A 34 21.91 -6.03 -2.36
N GLU A 35 21.86 -7.35 -2.25
CA GLU A 35 23.03 -8.21 -2.37
C GLU A 35 23.35 -8.47 -3.85
N GLU A 36 24.63 -8.43 -4.22
CA GLU A 36 25.03 -8.65 -5.61
C GLU A 36 24.93 -10.14 -5.97
N THR A 37 23.71 -10.59 -6.29
CA THR A 37 23.48 -11.94 -6.79
C THR A 37 23.73 -11.97 -8.29
N LEU A 38 24.85 -12.56 -8.68
CA LEU A 38 25.26 -12.74 -10.06
C LEU A 38 25.05 -14.20 -10.50
N ILE A 39 24.34 -14.41 -11.60
CA ILE A 39 24.17 -15.72 -12.23
C ILE A 39 24.92 -15.73 -13.56
N LEU A 40 25.87 -16.65 -13.73
CA LEU A 40 26.60 -16.81 -14.98
C LEU A 40 25.67 -17.38 -16.08
N LEU A 41 25.57 -16.71 -17.22
CA LEU A 41 24.95 -17.30 -18.40
C LEU A 41 25.96 -18.17 -19.14
N GLY A 42 25.56 -19.38 -19.53
CA GLY A 42 26.38 -20.25 -20.35
C GLY A 42 26.79 -19.60 -21.68
N LYS A 43 27.95 -20.04 -22.21
CA LYS A 43 28.47 -19.58 -23.51
C LYS A 43 27.45 -19.87 -24.62
N GLY A 44 26.92 -18.83 -25.27
CA GLY A 44 25.99 -18.96 -26.40
C GLY A 44 24.89 -17.89 -26.44
N ASN A 45 24.66 -17.19 -25.33
CA ASN A 45 23.61 -16.18 -25.27
C ASN A 45 24.15 -14.84 -25.81
N THR A 46 23.75 -14.49 -27.03
CA THR A 46 24.05 -13.21 -27.67
C THR A 46 23.14 -12.12 -27.11
N THR A 47 23.34 -11.75 -25.85
CA THR A 47 22.51 -10.73 -25.20
C THR A 47 23.29 -9.43 -25.11
N SER A 48 22.64 -8.30 -25.35
CA SER A 48 23.26 -6.98 -25.26
C SER A 48 23.62 -6.65 -23.80
N ASN A 49 24.77 -6.02 -23.60
CA ASN A 49 25.18 -5.54 -22.29
C ASN A 49 24.20 -4.46 -21.79
N ASN A 50 23.95 -4.43 -20.49
CA ASN A 50 23.04 -3.53 -19.78
C ASN A 50 21.55 -3.67 -20.10
N LEU A 51 21.13 -4.74 -20.78
CA LEU A 51 19.70 -5.01 -21.02
C LEU A 51 19.00 -5.45 -19.74
N LEU A 52 17.78 -4.95 -19.51
CA LEU A 52 16.90 -5.42 -18.44
C LEU A 52 16.06 -6.60 -18.94
N VAL A 53 16.08 -7.68 -18.18
CA VAL A 53 15.39 -8.93 -18.51
C VAL A 53 14.63 -9.47 -17.31
N LEU A 54 13.52 -10.15 -17.59
CA LEU A 54 12.78 -10.93 -16.62
C LEU A 54 13.29 -12.37 -16.65
N VAL A 55 13.66 -12.88 -15.49
CA VAL A 55 14.25 -14.20 -15.33
C VAL A 55 13.37 -15.02 -14.42
N LYS A 56 12.87 -16.14 -14.91
CA LYS A 56 12.15 -17.10 -14.09
C LYS A 56 13.14 -18.15 -13.60
N LEU A 57 13.30 -18.22 -12.29
CA LEU A 57 14.12 -19.26 -11.65
C LEU A 57 13.21 -20.37 -11.09
N SER A 58 13.65 -21.62 -11.26
CA SER A 58 13.03 -22.79 -10.64
C SER A 58 13.24 -22.79 -9.12
N SER A 59 12.58 -23.71 -8.41
CA SER A 59 12.82 -23.92 -6.97
C SER A 59 14.25 -24.38 -6.64
N THR A 60 14.98 -24.92 -7.63
CA THR A 60 16.39 -25.32 -7.54
C THR A 60 17.36 -24.18 -7.85
N GLY A 61 16.87 -23.00 -8.24
CA GLY A 61 17.69 -21.84 -8.61
C GLY A 61 18.21 -21.87 -10.04
N GLU A 62 17.72 -22.79 -10.87
CA GLU A 62 18.07 -22.88 -12.29
C GLU A 62 17.21 -21.92 -13.11
N ILE A 63 17.79 -21.38 -14.19
CA ILE A 63 17.07 -20.49 -15.10
C ILE A 63 16.10 -21.31 -15.95
N GLU A 64 14.80 -21.07 -15.78
CA GLU A 64 13.75 -21.65 -16.62
C GLU A 64 13.54 -20.82 -17.88
N THR A 65 13.35 -19.50 -17.74
CA THR A 65 13.09 -18.59 -18.85
C THR A 65 13.77 -17.25 -18.66
N ILE A 66 14.13 -16.61 -19.78
CA ILE A 66 14.63 -15.23 -19.84
C ILE A 66 13.80 -14.51 -20.91
N GLU A 67 13.17 -13.41 -20.51
CA GLU A 67 12.29 -12.61 -21.35
C GLU A 67 12.68 -11.12 -21.27
N ASP A 68 12.33 -10.34 -22.28
CA ASP A 68 12.57 -8.90 -22.29
C ASP A 68 11.70 -8.20 -21.24
N ALA A 69 12.28 -7.29 -20.45
CA ALA A 69 11.54 -6.57 -19.41
C ALA A 69 10.82 -5.32 -19.93
N THR A 70 11.00 -4.91 -21.20
CA THR A 70 10.52 -3.64 -21.76
C THR A 70 9.01 -3.50 -21.64
N ASP A 71 8.23 -4.46 -22.14
CA ASP A 71 6.76 -4.41 -22.09
C ASP A 71 6.25 -4.39 -20.64
N TRP A 72 6.92 -5.15 -19.76
CA TRP A 72 6.60 -5.17 -18.35
C TRP A 72 6.89 -3.83 -17.66
N ILE A 73 8.01 -3.17 -17.98
CA ILE A 73 8.35 -1.83 -17.47
C ILE A 73 7.33 -0.81 -17.98
N ILE A 74 6.97 -0.84 -19.26
CA ILE A 74 5.98 0.08 -19.83
C ILE A 74 4.62 -0.10 -19.14
N ASN A 75 4.19 -1.34 -18.89
CA ASN A 75 2.98 -1.62 -18.12
C ASN A 75 3.08 -1.06 -16.69
N LEU A 76 4.23 -1.21 -16.02
CA LEU A 76 4.43 -0.64 -14.67
C LEU A 76 4.30 0.89 -14.67
N VAL A 77 4.88 1.55 -15.67
CA VAL A 77 4.75 3.00 -15.85
C VAL A 77 3.29 3.37 -16.09
N GLU A 78 2.58 2.63 -16.93
CA GLU A 78 1.18 2.90 -17.25
C GLU A 78 0.26 2.74 -16.03
N VAL A 79 0.46 1.68 -15.25
CA VAL A 79 -0.38 1.34 -14.09
C VAL A 79 -0.11 2.27 -12.92
N TYR A 80 1.16 2.55 -12.60
CA TYR A 80 1.54 3.23 -11.36
C TYR A 80 1.91 4.70 -11.52
N LEU A 81 2.38 5.13 -12.70
CA LEU A 81 2.88 6.50 -12.90
C LEU A 81 1.93 7.37 -13.74
N SER A 82 1.02 6.79 -14.53
CA SER A 82 0.08 7.58 -15.35
C SER A 82 -1.01 8.28 -14.55
N THR A 83 -1.37 7.77 -13.37
CA THR A 83 -2.46 8.34 -12.56
C THR A 83 -2.03 9.59 -11.77
N GLY A 84 -0.72 9.88 -11.72
CA GLY A 84 -0.17 11.00 -10.95
C GLY A 84 -0.34 10.88 -9.44
N ILE A 85 -0.79 9.72 -8.95
CA ILE A 85 -0.97 9.44 -7.52
C ILE A 85 0.40 9.03 -6.97
N THR A 86 1.03 9.92 -6.21
CA THR A 86 2.30 9.61 -5.56
C THR A 86 2.09 8.88 -4.24
N PRO A 87 3.07 8.06 -3.80
CA PRO A 87 3.03 7.47 -2.46
C PRO A 87 2.88 8.52 -1.35
N GLU A 88 3.46 9.70 -1.51
CA GLU A 88 3.34 10.82 -0.58
C GLU A 88 1.90 11.32 -0.50
N PHE A 89 1.22 11.46 -1.65
CA PHE A 89 -0.18 11.84 -1.70
C PHE A 89 -1.06 10.83 -0.96
N LEU A 90 -0.84 9.53 -1.16
CA LEU A 90 -1.59 8.49 -0.44
C LEU A 90 -1.37 8.54 1.07
N LYS A 91 -0.13 8.77 1.52
CA LYS A 91 0.18 8.94 2.95
C LYS A 91 -0.51 10.17 3.53
N GLU A 92 -0.51 11.29 2.81
CA GLU A 92 -1.18 12.51 3.26
C GLU A 92 -2.70 12.31 3.36
N GLN A 93 -3.31 11.62 2.39
CA GLN A 93 -4.74 11.29 2.43
C GLN A 93 -5.07 10.37 3.61
N ALA A 94 -4.23 9.38 3.92
CA ALA A 94 -4.42 8.50 5.07
C ALA A 94 -4.43 9.29 6.39
N VAL A 95 -3.49 10.23 6.57
CA VAL A 95 -3.46 11.12 7.75
C VAL A 95 -4.70 12.01 7.83
N LYS A 96 -5.16 12.55 6.70
CA LYS A 96 -6.40 13.34 6.65
C LYS A 96 -7.62 12.52 7.05
N MET A 97 -7.73 11.28 6.57
CA MET A 97 -8.82 10.38 6.95
C MET A 97 -8.79 10.06 8.45
N GLU A 98 -7.61 9.79 9.02
CA GLU A 98 -7.45 9.53 10.46
C GLU A 98 -7.88 10.75 11.30
N ASN A 99 -7.42 11.95 10.93
CA ASN A 99 -7.81 13.19 11.61
C ASN A 99 -9.33 13.45 11.53
N TRP A 100 -9.93 13.17 10.37
CA TRP A 100 -11.37 13.30 10.19
C TRP A 100 -12.13 12.30 11.04
N GLN A 101 -11.67 11.04 11.13
CA GLN A 101 -12.26 10.02 11.98
C GLN A 101 -12.21 10.40 13.47
N GLN A 102 -11.08 10.95 13.93
CA GLN A 102 -10.95 11.47 15.29
C GLN A 102 -11.93 12.62 15.56
N SER A 103 -12.02 13.57 14.62
CA SER A 103 -12.94 14.71 14.74
C SER A 103 -14.40 14.26 14.80
N LEU A 104 -14.78 13.29 13.96
CA LEU A 104 -16.13 12.72 13.95
C LEU A 104 -16.45 12.00 15.27
N THR A 105 -15.47 11.29 15.84
CA THR A 105 -15.61 10.62 17.13
C THR A 105 -15.87 11.63 18.25
N LEU A 106 -15.11 12.73 18.30
CA LEU A 106 -15.31 13.80 19.27
C LEU A 106 -16.67 14.48 19.11
N GLN A 107 -17.10 14.75 17.88
CA GLN A 107 -18.43 15.31 17.61
C GLN A 107 -19.55 14.39 18.09
N ASN A 108 -19.43 13.07 17.86
CA ASN A 108 -20.41 12.09 18.34
C ASN A 108 -20.47 12.04 19.87
N GLN A 109 -19.33 12.12 20.55
CA GLN A 109 -19.29 12.17 22.02
C GLN A 109 -19.96 13.43 22.58
N ASP A 110 -19.70 14.59 21.97
CA ASP A 110 -20.33 15.85 22.38
C ASP A 110 -21.85 15.83 22.15
N LEU A 111 -22.31 15.28 21.02
CA LEU A 111 -23.73 15.10 20.75
C LEU A 111 -24.39 14.15 21.76
N ALA A 112 -23.75 13.02 22.08
CA ALA A 112 -24.27 12.09 23.09
C ALA A 112 -24.39 12.77 24.48
N ARG A 113 -23.38 13.56 24.86
CA ARG A 113 -23.40 14.34 26.09
C ARG A 113 -24.57 15.33 26.10
N ARG A 114 -24.74 16.13 25.04
CA ARG A 114 -25.82 17.11 24.94
C ARG A 114 -27.19 16.44 24.96
N SER A 115 -27.33 15.28 24.33
CA SER A 115 -28.57 14.50 24.38
C SER A 115 -28.92 14.08 25.80
N LEU A 116 -27.94 13.63 26.59
CA LEU A 116 -28.15 13.28 28.00
C LEU A 116 -28.51 14.50 28.85
N GLU A 117 -27.84 15.64 28.64
CA GLU A 117 -28.15 16.89 29.36
C GLU A 117 -29.58 17.38 29.05
N LEU A 118 -30.03 17.23 27.80
CA LEU A 118 -31.39 17.58 27.39
C LEU A 118 -32.45 16.64 27.98
N GLU A 119 -32.20 15.33 28.00
CA GLU A 119 -33.12 14.37 28.62
C GLU A 119 -33.24 14.64 30.13
N ALA A 120 -32.13 14.87 30.82
CA ALA A 120 -32.15 15.21 32.24
C ALA A 120 -32.93 16.51 32.53
N ARG A 121 -32.81 17.53 31.66
CA ARG A 121 -33.62 18.75 31.77
C ARG A 121 -35.11 18.48 31.54
N ARG A 122 -35.43 17.59 30.60
CA ARG A 122 -36.81 17.20 30.31
C ARG A 122 -37.45 16.51 31.51
N GLU A 123 -36.75 15.54 32.11
CA GLU A 123 -37.20 14.87 33.34
C GLU A 123 -37.43 15.87 34.49
N GLN A 124 -36.55 16.87 34.64
CA GLN A 124 -36.74 17.93 35.64
C GLN A 124 -38.00 18.76 35.41
N ILE A 125 -38.31 19.09 34.15
CA ILE A 125 -39.52 19.84 33.79
C ILE A 125 -40.76 18.99 34.11
N GLU A 126 -40.79 17.73 33.66
CA GLU A 126 -41.93 16.82 33.91
C GLU A 126 -42.19 16.64 35.42
N ALA A 127 -41.12 16.47 36.23
CA ALA A 127 -41.25 16.36 37.68
C ALA A 127 -41.74 17.66 38.36
N LEU A 128 -41.46 18.83 37.79
CA LEU A 128 -42.01 20.10 38.29
C LEU A 128 -43.48 20.25 37.90
N GLU A 129 -43.84 19.91 36.67
CA GLU A 129 -45.23 19.95 36.19
C GLU A 129 -46.14 19.02 37.01
N GLU A 130 -45.69 17.79 37.31
CA GLU A 130 -46.44 16.87 38.16
C GLU A 130 -46.68 17.43 39.58
N LYS A 131 -45.67 18.11 40.15
CA LYS A 131 -45.83 18.78 41.45
C LYS A 131 -46.88 19.87 41.38
N TYR A 132 -46.86 20.73 40.36
CA TYR A 132 -47.85 21.79 40.19
C TYR A 132 -49.27 21.22 40.03
N GLN A 133 -49.46 20.17 39.24
CA GLN A 133 -50.78 19.54 39.09
C GLN A 133 -51.30 18.93 40.40
N ASN A 134 -50.42 18.30 41.20
CA ASN A 134 -50.81 17.76 42.49
C ASN A 134 -51.18 18.84 43.52
N TYR A 135 -50.59 20.04 43.45
CA TYR A 135 -50.97 21.17 44.31
C TYR A 135 -52.34 21.76 43.93
N ASP A 136 -52.65 21.87 42.63
CA ASP A 136 -53.94 22.40 42.13
C ASP A 136 -55.13 21.46 42.41
N LEU A 137 -54.86 20.16 42.61
CA LEU A 137 -55.88 19.15 42.95
C LEU A 137 -56.21 19.07 44.45
N HIS A 138 -55.51 19.82 45.30
CA HIS A 138 -55.67 19.78 46.77
C HIS A 138 -56.16 21.11 47.40
N ASP A 139 -56.55 22.09 46.58
CA ASP A 139 -57.29 23.31 46.95
C ASP A 139 -58.74 23.24 46.41
#